data_AF-A0A662EFZ7-F1
#
_entry.id   AF-A0A662EFZ7-F1
#
_cell.length_a   1.000
_cell.length_b   1.000
_cell.length_c   1.000
_cell.angle_alpha   90.00
_cell.angle_beta   90.00
_cell.angle_gamma   90.00
#
_symmetry.space_group_name_H-M   'P 1'
#
loop_
_entity.id
_entity.type
_entity.pdbx_description
1 polymer ?
#
loop_
_entity_poly.entity_id
_entity_poly.type
_entity_poly.pdbx_seq_one_letter_code
_entity_poly.pdbx_strand_id
1 'polypeptide(L)' 'MGEKKAIEIDEGIVQAIEEHLSELSAGSVEEYVEAVLRERLLAEGFLSPYSPEEEKEVEQHLRDLGYLD' A
#
# COMPACT_ATOMS: atom_id res chain seq x y z
N MET A 1 -13.39 9.88 1.68
CA MET A 1 -13.39 8.94 0.53
C MET A 1 -12.67 9.65 -0.60
N GLY A 2 -11.48 9.19 -0.98
CA GLY A 2 -10.69 9.82 -2.05
C GLY A 2 -11.35 9.66 -3.41
N GLU A 3 -11.03 10.56 -4.34
CA GLU A 3 -11.47 10.47 -5.73
C GLU A 3 -10.83 9.22 -6.38
N LYS A 4 -11.67 8.28 -6.84
CA LYS A 4 -11.20 7.10 -7.58
C LYS A 4 -10.91 7.48 -9.03
N LYS A 5 -9.74 7.07 -9.54
CA LYS A 5 -9.34 7.28 -10.92
C LYS A 5 -9.30 5.94 -11.64
N ALA A 6 -9.91 5.86 -12.83
CA ALA A 6 -9.88 4.65 -13.64
C ALA A 6 -8.48 4.49 -14.26
N ILE A 7 -7.96 3.27 -14.23
CA ILE A 7 -6.72 2.86 -14.87
C ILE A 7 -7.04 1.76 -15.87
N GLU A 8 -6.48 1.87 -17.07
CA GLU A 8 -6.63 0.84 -18.10
C GLU A 8 -5.42 -0.10 -18.03
N ILE A 9 -5.71 -1.39 -17.91
CA ILE A 9 -4.71 -2.46 -17.82
C ILE A 9 -5.01 -3.43 -18.95
N ASP A 10 -3.96 -4.00 -19.55
CA ASP A 10 -4.11 -5.02 -20.58
C ASP A 10 -4.91 -6.21 -20.05
N GLU A 11 -5.87 -6.69 -20.86
CA GLU A 11 -6.79 -7.77 -20.49
C GLU A 11 -6.03 -9.07 -20.13
N GLY A 12 -4.93 -9.36 -20.82
CA GLY A 12 -4.11 -10.54 -20.53
C GLY A 12 -3.45 -10.47 -19.15
N ILE A 13 -3.10 -9.27 -18.69
CA ILE A 13 -2.56 -9.06 -17.33
C ILE A 13 -3.66 -9.27 -16.29
N VAL A 14 -4.86 -8.71 -16.53
CA VAL A 14 -6.01 -8.88 -15.63
C VAL A 14 -6.35 -10.36 -15.48
N GLN A 15 -6.45 -11.08 -16.60
CA GLN A 15 -6.77 -12.50 -16.61
C GLN A 15 -5.73 -13.34 -15.87
N ALA A 16 -4.44 -13.06 -16.07
CA ALA A 16 -3.38 -13.72 -15.31
C ALA A 16 -3.49 -13.44 -13.81
N ILE A 17 -3.81 -12.20 -13.40
CA ILE A 17 -4.01 -11.90 -11.98
C ILE A 17 -5.20 -12.70 -11.44
N GLU A 18 -6.33 -12.72 -12.15
CA GLU A 18 -7.53 -13.48 -11.75
C GLU A 18 -7.25 -14.97 -11.54
N GLU A 19 -6.53 -15.59 -12.47
CA GLU A 19 -6.16 -17.02 -12.38
C GLU A 19 -5.25 -17.31 -11.19
N HIS A 20 -4.44 -16.34 -10.77
CA HIS A 20 -3.45 -16.48 -9.70
C HIS A 20 -3.84 -15.79 -8.38
N LEU A 21 -5.06 -15.25 -8.23
CA LEU A 21 -5.50 -14.52 -7.01
C LEU A 21 -5.26 -15.31 -5.71
N SER A 22 -5.49 -16.63 -5.77
CA SER A 22 -5.28 -17.51 -4.62
C SER A 22 -3.80 -17.62 -4.20
N GLU A 23 -2.88 -17.59 -5.17
CA GLU A 23 -1.44 -17.59 -4.89
C GLU A 23 -0.95 -16.21 -4.44
N LEU A 24 -1.57 -15.16 -4.96
CA LEU A 24 -1.31 -13.76 -4.62
C LEU A 24 -1.93 -13.35 -3.28
N SER A 25 -2.67 -14.25 -2.62
CA SER A 25 -3.37 -14.00 -1.35
C SER A 25 -4.27 -12.75 -1.39
N ALA A 26 -4.90 -12.48 -2.54
CA ALA A 26 -5.77 -11.33 -2.75
C ALA A 26 -7.22 -11.78 -3.06
N GLY A 27 -8.21 -11.03 -2.59
CA GLY A 27 -9.62 -11.30 -2.84
C GLY A 27 -10.15 -10.79 -4.17
N SER A 28 -9.44 -9.85 -4.81
CA SER A 28 -9.79 -9.28 -6.11
C SER A 28 -8.60 -8.69 -6.84
N VAL A 29 -8.72 -8.50 -8.16
CA VAL A 29 -7.69 -7.81 -8.97
C VAL A 29 -7.46 -6.39 -8.48
N GLU A 30 -8.52 -5.67 -8.12
CA GLU A 30 -8.42 -4.30 -7.58
C GLU A 30 -7.58 -4.26 -6.30
N GLU A 31 -7.86 -5.18 -5.36
CA GLU A 31 -7.10 -5.30 -4.10
C GLU A 31 -5.63 -5.62 -4.37
N TYR A 32 -5.35 -6.55 -5.27
CA TYR A 32 -3.98 -6.90 -5.63
C TYR A 32 -3.24 -5.72 -6.26
N VAL A 33 -3.85 -5.04 -7.24
CA VAL A 33 -3.25 -3.88 -7.91
C VAL A 33 -3.01 -2.75 -6.91
N GLU A 34 -3.96 -2.48 -6.00
CA GLU A 34 -3.77 -1.49 -4.95
C GLU A 34 -2.59 -1.84 -4.04
N ALA A 35 -2.49 -3.09 -3.59
CA ALA A 35 -1.42 -3.55 -2.72
C ALA A 35 -0.03 -3.41 -3.39
N VAL A 36 0.09 -3.86 -4.65
CA VAL A 36 1.34 -3.76 -5.42
C VAL A 36 1.73 -2.30 -5.64
N LEU A 37 0.79 -1.44 -6.04
CA LEU A 37 1.06 -0.02 -6.25
C LEU A 37 1.48 0.66 -4.94
N ARG A 38 0.78 0.36 -3.84
CA ARG A 38 1.12 0.90 -2.51
C ARG A 38 2.54 0.49 -2.10
N GLU A 39 2.88 -0.78 -2.23
CA GLU A 39 4.23 -1.29 -1.91
C GLU A 39 5.31 -0.61 -2.75
N ARG A 40 5.08 -0.45 -4.05
CA ARG A 40 6.03 0.23 -4.96
C ARG A 40 6.19 1.71 -4.59
N LEU A 41 5.10 2.41 -4.32
CA LEU A 41 5.15 3.81 -3.92
C LEU A 41 5.83 4.00 -2.55
N LEU A 42 5.65 3.06 -1.61
CA LEU A 42 6.39 3.04 -0.35
C LEU A 42 7.89 2.83 -0.58
N ALA A 43 8.26 1.86 -1.42
CA ALA A 43 9.65 1.54 -1.71
C ALA A 43 10.39 2.69 -2.42
N GLU A 44 9.70 3.43 -3.29
CA GLU A 44 10.24 4.61 -3.95
C GLU A 44 10.17 5.89 -3.09
N GLY A 45 9.59 5.81 -1.89
CA GLY A 45 9.50 6.93 -0.94
C GLY A 45 8.41 7.95 -1.27
N PHE A 46 7.48 7.62 -2.17
CA PHE A 46 6.31 8.46 -2.47
C PHE A 46 5.23 8.37 -1.40
N LEU A 47 5.14 7.24 -0.69
CA LEU A 47 4.27 7.06 0.47
C LEU A 47 5.14 6.89 1.73
N SER A 48 4.68 7.43 2.86
CA SER A 48 5.24 7.08 4.16
C SER A 48 4.61 5.76 4.65
N PRO A 49 5.40 4.83 5.24
CA PRO A 49 4.87 3.57 5.79
C PRO A 49 3.92 3.79 6.98
N TYR A 50 3.95 4.97 7.58
CA TYR A 50 3.08 5.40 8.65
C TYR A 50 2.19 6.55 8.18
N SER A 51 0.93 6.55 8.56
CA SER A 51 0.10 7.75 8.45
C SER A 51 0.71 8.86 9.33
N PRO A 52 0.52 10.16 9.02
CA PRO A 52 1.06 11.24 9.85
C PRO A 52 0.55 11.23 11.30
N GLU A 53 -0.58 10.58 11.57
CA GLU A 53 -1.06 10.28 12.92
C GLU A 53 -0.23 9.17 13.58
N GLU A 54 0.02 8.07 12.87
CA GLU A 54 0.87 6.96 13.34
C GLU A 54 2.33 7.41 13.54
N GLU A 55 2.87 8.27 12.68
CA GLU A 55 4.21 8.86 12.86
C GLU A 55 4.28 9.63 14.17
N LYS A 56 3.26 10.42 14.51
CA LYS A 56 3.22 11.17 15.78
C LYS A 56 3.14 10.25 17.00
N GLU A 57 2.37 9.17 16.92
CA GLU A 57 2.28 8.20 18.01
C GLU A 57 3.61 7.44 18.20
N VAL A 58 4.26 7.06 17.09
CA VAL A 58 5.60 6.44 17.10
C VAL A 58 6.65 7.43 17.62
N GLU A 59 6.64 8.69 17.17
CA GLU A 59 7.54 9.74 17.66
C GLU A 59 7.34 10.02 19.16
N GLN A 60 6.09 10.07 19.64
CA GLN A 60 5.80 10.22 21.06
C GLN A 60 6.34 9.04 21.85
N HIS A 61 6.09 7.81 21.37
CA HIS A 61 6.59 6.61 22.02
C HIS A 61 8.13 6.56 22.08
N LEU A 62 8.80 6.98 21.00
CA LEU A 62 10.26 7.06 20.94
C LEU A 62 10.85 8.15 21.84
N ARG A 63 10.18 9.31 21.99
CA ARG A 63 10.54 10.35 22.96
C ARG A 63 10.39 9.86 24.39
N ASP A 64 9.30 9.16 24.71
CA ASP A 64 9.07 8.57 26.03
C ASP A 64 10.18 7.55 26.40
N LEU A 65 10.68 6.83 25.39
CA LEU A 65 11.81 5.90 25.54
C LEU A 65 13.19 6.58 25.51
N GLY A 66 13.26 7.89 25.29
CA GLY A 66 14.51 8.68 25.29
C GLY A 66 15.39 8.49 24.05
N TYR A 67 14.85 7.99 22.95
CA TYR A 67 15.57 7.81 21.68
C TYR A 67 15.53 9.06 20.77
N LEU A 68 14.69 10.03 21.09
CA LEU A 68 14.55 11.31 20.40
C LEU A 68 14.62 12.45 21.42
N ASP A 69 15.47 13.45 21.17
CA ASP A 69 15.62 14.68 21.98
C ASP A 69 14.69 15.79 21.45
#